data_AF-A0A8D6Q1A7-F1
#
_entry.id   AF-A0A8D6Q1A7-F1
#
_cell.length_a   1.000
_cell.length_b   1.000
_cell.length_c   1.000
_cell.angle_alpha   90.00
_cell.angle_beta   90.00
_cell.angle_gamma   90.00
#
_symmetry.space_group_name_H-M   'P 1'
#
loop_
_entity.id
_entity.type
_entity.pdbx_description
1 polymer ?
#
loop_
_entity_poly.entity_id
_entity_poly.type
_entity_poly.pdbx_seq_one_letter_code
_entity_poly.pdbx_strand_id
1 'polypeptide(L)'
;MTITLQAVNELIASLESAGEPSIREQKFLKLAKAYQQLAAENVELKQSERELDKTCAEEFGQDWVSEFTETPATDRIVAGFKADGVEEFIDRLQQCVDEGDFVGDEVAVIVGAIDCGKEFFEQLREGADK
;
A
#
# COMPACT_ATOMS: atom_id res chain seq x y z
N MET A 1 -18.69 37.75 26.47
CA MET A 1 -17.66 36.88 27.04
C MET A 1 -16.34 37.26 26.38
N THR A 2 -15.37 37.76 27.14
CA THR A 2 -14.06 38.19 26.63
C THR A 2 -13.02 37.14 27.00
N ILE A 3 -12.31 36.62 26.00
CA ILE A 3 -11.21 35.66 26.17
C ILE A 3 -9.90 36.44 26.21
N THR A 4 -8.97 36.06 27.08
CA THR A 4 -7.65 36.70 27.21
C THR A 4 -6.65 36.12 26.23
N LEU A 5 -5.64 36.90 25.84
CA LEU A 5 -4.53 36.45 24.99
C LEU A 5 -3.80 35.23 25.57
N GLN A 6 -3.65 35.18 26.90
CA GLN A 6 -3.07 34.03 27.61
C GLN A 6 -3.86 32.74 27.36
N ALA A 7 -5.19 32.81 27.47
CA ALA A 7 -6.07 31.66 27.24
C ALA A 7 -6.03 31.20 25.78
N VAL A 8 -5.84 32.12 24.82
CA VAL A 8 -5.66 31.77 23.41
C VAL A 8 -4.34 31.01 23.20
N ASN A 9 -3.24 31.46 23.80
CA ASN A 9 -1.94 30.81 23.66
C ASN A 9 -1.90 29.41 24.28
N GLU A 10 -2.51 29.24 25.46
CA GLU A 10 -2.65 27.92 26.09
C GLU A 10 -3.50 26.96 25.26
N LEU A 11 -4.55 27.47 24.59
CA LEU A 11 -5.37 26.67 23.69
C LEU A 11 -4.58 26.22 22.45
N ILE A 12 -3.79 27.11 21.85
CA ILE A 12 -2.94 26.79 20.69
C ILE A 12 -1.93 25.71 21.08
N ALA A 13 -1.20 25.90 22.18
CA ALA A 13 -0.22 24.92 22.66
C ALA A 13 -0.86 23.56 22.96
N SER A 14 -2.06 23.55 23.56
CA SER A 14 -2.82 22.33 23.82
C SER A 14 -3.18 21.60 22.51
N LEU A 15 -3.69 22.34 21.51
CA LEU A 15 -4.06 21.78 20.21
C LEU A 15 -2.85 21.29 19.40
N GLU A 16 -1.70 21.97 19.45
CA GLU A 16 -0.47 21.53 18.80
C GLU A 16 0.17 20.32 19.49
N SER A 17 0.08 20.24 20.83
CA SER A 17 0.63 19.12 21.62
C SER A 17 -0.22 17.84 21.57
N ALA A 18 -1.51 17.96 21.25
CA ALA A 18 -2.44 16.83 21.25
C ALA A 18 -2.05 15.76 20.23
N GLY A 19 -1.34 16.13 19.15
CA GLY A 19 -0.90 15.20 18.10
C GLY A 19 -2.06 14.47 17.40
N GLU A 20 -3.30 14.88 17.65
CA GLU A 20 -4.48 14.24 17.07
C GLU A 20 -4.66 14.72 15.62
N PRO A 21 -4.84 13.80 14.66
CA PRO A 21 -5.17 14.18 13.30
C PRO A 21 -6.46 14.99 13.28
N SER A 22 -6.45 16.07 12.52
CA SER A 22 -7.62 16.91 12.28
C SER A 22 -8.81 16.09 11.78
N ILE A 23 -10.02 16.65 11.92
CA ILE A 23 -11.25 16.01 11.40
C ILE A 23 -11.11 15.64 9.91
N ARG A 24 -10.36 16.44 9.14
CA ARG A 24 -10.08 16.16 7.73
C ARG A 24 -9.18 14.94 7.56
N GLU A 25 -8.06 14.89 8.28
CA GLU A 25 -7.13 13.76 8.24
C GLU A 25 -7.79 12.46 8.72
N GLN A 26 -8.61 12.52 9.78
CA GLN A 26 -9.37 11.35 10.23
C GLN A 26 -10.33 10.82 9.16
N LYS A 27 -10.99 11.71 8.39
CA LYS A 27 -11.84 11.29 7.26
C LYS A 27 -11.02 10.64 6.15
N PHE A 28 -9.86 11.20 5.82
CA PHE A 28 -8.96 10.60 4.82
C PHE A 28 -8.46 9.23 5.26
N LEU A 29 -8.05 9.06 6.52
CA LEU A 29 -7.62 7.75 7.04
C LEU A 29 -8.74 6.71 6.99
N LYS A 30 -9.98 7.08 7.32
CA LYS A 30 -11.14 6.18 7.20
C LYS A 30 -11.38 5.78 5.75
N LEU A 31 -11.28 6.73 4.82
CA LEU A 31 -11.46 6.47 3.40
C LEU A 31 -10.34 5.58 2.83
N ALA A 32 -9.09 5.82 3.22
CA ALA A 32 -7.94 5.00 2.83
C ALA A 32 -8.10 3.54 3.28
N LYS A 33 -8.54 3.32 4.53
CA LYS A 33 -8.85 1.97 5.05
C LYS A 33 -9.97 1.29 4.26
N ALA A 34 -11.02 2.03 3.90
CA ALA A 34 -12.11 1.48 3.10
C ALA A 34 -11.63 1.09 1.69
N TYR A 35 -10.76 1.89 1.06
CA TYR A 35 -10.17 1.56 -0.24
C TYR A 35 -9.22 0.35 -0.16
N GLN A 36 -8.43 0.24 0.91
CA GLN A 36 -7.57 -0.93 1.12
C GLN A 36 -8.40 -2.21 1.28
N GLN A 37 -9.49 -2.15 2.05
CA GLN A 37 -10.41 -3.27 2.22
C GLN A 37 -11.09 -3.64 0.89
N LEU A 38 -11.59 -2.66 0.13
CA LEU A 38 -12.21 -2.89 -1.17
C LEU A 38 -11.22 -3.49 -2.18
N ALA A 39 -9.96 -3.06 -2.14
CA ALA A 39 -8.91 -3.64 -2.98
C ALA A 39 -8.64 -5.11 -2.63
N ALA A 40 -8.63 -5.47 -1.34
CA ALA A 40 -8.50 -6.86 -0.91
C ALA A 40 -9.69 -7.73 -1.35
N GLU A 41 -10.93 -7.25 -1.14
CA GLU A 41 -12.15 -7.96 -1.56
C GLU A 41 -12.18 -8.17 -3.08
N ASN A 42 -11.72 -7.19 -3.88
CA ASN A 42 -11.62 -7.35 -5.32
C ASN A 42 -10.59 -8.41 -5.74
N VAL A 43 -9.48 -8.56 -5.01
CA VAL A 43 -8.49 -9.64 -5.27
C VAL A 43 -9.10 -11.00 -4.99
N GLU A 44 -9.81 -11.15 -3.87
CA GLU A 44 -10.51 -12.40 -3.53
C GLU A 44 -11.62 -12.73 -4.54
N LEU A 45 -12.38 -11.72 -4.97
CA LEU A 45 -13.42 -11.89 -5.98
C LEU A 45 -12.84 -12.38 -7.31
N LYS A 46 -11.74 -11.78 -7.79
CA LYS A 46 -11.01 -12.26 -8.99
C LYS A 46 -10.55 -13.71 -8.85
N GLN A 47 -10.11 -14.11 -7.66
CA GLN A 47 -9.69 -15.48 -7.42
C GLN A 47 -10.87 -16.44 -7.48
N SER A 48 -11.99 -16.08 -6.85
CA SER A 48 -13.24 -16.85 -6.91
C SER A 48 -13.79 -16.95 -8.34
N GLU A 49 -13.68 -15.88 -9.13
CA GLU A 49 -14.07 -15.88 -10.55
C GLU A 49 -13.22 -16.84 -11.38
N ARG A 50 -11.90 -16.85 -11.20
CA ARG A 50 -11.01 -17.81 -11.90
C ARG A 50 -11.37 -19.26 -11.59
N GLU A 51 -11.76 -19.54 -10.34
CA GLU A 51 -12.21 -20.87 -9.93
C GLU A 51 -13.55 -21.25 -10.57
N LEU A 52 -14.47 -20.29 -10.67
CA LEU A 52 -15.74 -20.47 -11.35
C LEU A 52 -15.53 -20.71 -12.84
N ASP A 53 -14.70 -19.91 -13.51
CA ASP A 53 -14.37 -20.09 -14.93
C ASP A 53 -13.77 -21.45 -15.22
N LYS A 54 -12.86 -21.91 -14.37
CA LYS A 54 -12.29 -23.26 -14.47
C LYS A 54 -13.39 -24.32 -14.38
N THR A 55 -14.27 -24.19 -13.40
CA THR A 55 -15.40 -25.12 -13.20
C THR A 55 -16.35 -25.12 -14.40
N CYS A 56 -16.68 -23.94 -14.92
CA CYS A 56 -17.54 -23.80 -16.09
C CYS A 56 -16.90 -24.36 -17.36
N ALA A 57 -15.58 -24.16 -17.57
CA ALA A 57 -14.86 -24.76 -18.68
C ALA A 57 -14.82 -26.30 -18.61
N GLU A 58 -14.74 -26.87 -17.40
CA GLU A 58 -14.82 -28.33 -17.17
C GLU A 58 -16.22 -28.89 -17.49
N GLU A 59 -17.29 -28.17 -17.13
CA GLU A 59 -18.68 -28.62 -17.31
C GLU A 59 -19.23 -28.38 -18.73
N PHE A 60 -18.90 -27.23 -19.34
CA PHE A 60 -19.50 -26.77 -20.61
C PHE A 60 -18.55 -26.86 -21.81
N GLY A 61 -17.28 -27.23 -21.60
CA GLY A 61 -16.28 -27.40 -22.65
C GLY A 61 -15.56 -26.10 -23.04
N GLN A 62 -14.61 -26.21 -23.98
CA GLN A 62 -13.67 -25.12 -24.31
C GLN A 62 -14.30 -23.90 -25.01
N ASP A 63 -15.58 -23.97 -25.35
CA ASP A 63 -16.34 -22.85 -25.91
C ASP A 63 -16.90 -21.92 -24.82
N TRP A 64 -16.64 -22.20 -23.53
CA TRP A 64 -16.94 -21.26 -22.44
C TRP A 64 -16.19 -19.93 -22.64
N VAL A 65 -16.94 -18.84 -22.74
CA VAL A 65 -16.40 -17.49 -22.81
C VAL A 65 -16.60 -16.84 -21.45
N SER A 66 -15.51 -16.57 -20.75
CA SER A 66 -15.53 -15.74 -19.54
C SER A 66 -15.96 -14.31 -19.91
N GLU A 67 -17.09 -13.86 -19.37
CA GLU A 67 -17.69 -12.54 -19.67
C GLU A 67 -17.31 -11.47 -18.63
N PHE A 68 -16.21 -11.65 -17.90
CA PHE A 68 -15.90 -10.82 -16.74
C PHE A 68 -15.11 -9.55 -17.08
N THR A 69 -15.39 -8.50 -16.30
CA THR A 69 -14.83 -7.16 -16.48
C THR A 69 -13.51 -7.09 -15.72
N GLU A 70 -12.39 -7.14 -16.43
CA GLU A 70 -11.08 -6.75 -15.86
C GLU A 70 -11.23 -5.44 -15.06
N THR A 71 -10.58 -5.35 -13.88
CA THR A 71 -10.57 -4.12 -13.06
C THR A 71 -9.19 -3.45 -13.07
N PRO A 72 -8.72 -2.96 -14.24
CA PRO A 72 -7.37 -2.43 -14.41
C PRO A 72 -7.11 -1.23 -13.49
N ALA A 73 -8.13 -0.43 -13.20
CA ALA A 73 -8.00 0.68 -12.25
C ALA A 73 -7.65 0.19 -10.83
N THR A 74 -8.27 -0.91 -10.36
CA THR A 74 -7.97 -1.50 -9.05
C THR A 74 -6.59 -2.15 -9.04
N ASP A 75 -6.22 -2.85 -10.12
CA ASP A 75 -4.91 -3.50 -10.22
C ASP A 75 -3.78 -2.49 -10.16
N ARG A 76 -3.92 -1.36 -10.85
CA ARG A 76 -2.97 -0.24 -10.81
C ARG A 76 -2.80 0.33 -9.40
N ILE A 77 -3.92 0.53 -8.70
CA ILE A 77 -3.91 1.03 -7.32
C ILE A 77 -3.19 0.04 -6.40
N VAL A 78 -3.47 -1.26 -6.52
CA VAL A 78 -2.81 -2.30 -5.73
C VAL A 78 -1.32 -2.38 -6.05
N ALA A 79 -0.94 -2.28 -7.33
CA ALA A 79 0.46 -2.25 -7.74
C ALA A 79 1.20 -1.04 -7.16
N GLY A 80 0.57 0.14 -7.18
CA GLY A 80 1.10 1.36 -6.56
C GLY A 80 1.33 1.20 -5.05
N PHE A 81 0.35 0.67 -4.30
CA PHE A 81 0.53 0.42 -2.86
C PHE A 81 1.62 -0.61 -2.55
N LYS A 82 1.74 -1.66 -3.37
CA LYS A 82 2.82 -2.63 -3.23
C LYS A 82 4.18 -1.97 -3.51
N ALA A 83 4.27 -1.10 -4.51
CA ALA A 83 5.48 -0.35 -4.82
C ALA A 83 5.88 0.55 -3.63
N ASP A 84 4.95 1.32 -3.08
CA ASP A 84 5.21 2.18 -1.91
C ASP A 84 5.74 1.36 -0.71
N GLY A 85 5.18 0.17 -0.46
CA GLY A 85 5.65 -0.71 0.62
C GLY A 85 7.05 -1.31 0.36
N VAL A 86 7.38 -1.63 -0.88
CA VAL A 86 8.72 -2.12 -1.27
C VAL A 86 9.76 -0.99 -1.15
N GLU A 87 9.39 0.23 -1.55
CA GLU A 87 10.23 1.44 -1.40
C GLU A 87 10.58 1.70 0.07
N GLU A 88 9.58 1.69 0.96
CA GLU A 88 9.83 1.87 2.41
C GLU A 88 10.76 0.77 2.97
N PHE A 89 10.61 -0.47 2.51
CA PHE A 89 11.47 -1.57 2.95
C PHE A 89 12.91 -1.39 2.46
N ILE A 90 13.11 -0.99 1.21
CA ILE A 90 14.43 -0.71 0.63
C ILE A 90 15.12 0.42 1.41
N ASP A 91 14.41 1.51 1.68
CA ASP A 91 14.96 2.66 2.41
C ASP A 91 15.44 2.27 3.81
N ARG A 92 14.69 1.42 4.52
CA ARG A 92 15.11 0.89 5.82
C ARG A 92 16.37 0.02 5.72
N LEU A 93 16.48 -0.84 4.70
CA LEU A 93 17.68 -1.64 4.49
C LEU A 93 18.88 -0.77 4.15
N GLN A 94 18.70 0.26 3.32
CA GLN A 94 19.75 1.20 2.97
C GLN A 94 20.24 1.95 4.22
N GLN A 95 19.33 2.35 5.10
CA GLN A 95 19.68 2.95 6.38
C GLN A 95 20.55 2.02 7.25
N CYS A 96 20.21 0.73 7.34
CA CYS A 96 21.05 -0.24 8.07
C CYS A 96 22.48 -0.33 7.50
N VAL A 97 22.62 -0.27 6.17
CA VAL A 97 23.93 -0.26 5.50
C VAL A 97 24.71 1.01 5.81
N ASP A 98 24.05 2.17 5.73
CA ASP A 98 24.67 3.48 5.93
C ASP A 98 25.11 3.71 7.39
N GLU A 99 24.32 3.21 8.35
CA GLU A 99 24.60 3.31 9.79
C GLU A 99 25.64 2.30 10.28
N GLY A 100 25.95 1.28 9.47
CA GLY A 100 26.87 0.23 9.89
C GLY A 100 26.25 -0.78 10.88
N ASP A 101 24.92 -0.82 10.99
CA ASP A 101 24.19 -1.62 11.99
C ASP A 101 23.97 -3.05 11.51
N PHE A 102 25.05 -3.82 11.46
CA PHE A 102 25.05 -5.23 11.06
C PHE A 102 26.15 -6.02 11.77
N VAL A 103 25.96 -7.34 11.88
CA VAL A 103 26.90 -8.22 12.61
C VAL A 103 27.59 -9.16 11.64
N GLY A 104 28.91 -9.03 11.50
CA GLY A 104 29.69 -9.89 10.59
C GLY A 104 29.63 -9.43 9.13
N ASP A 105 29.56 -10.36 8.19
CA ASP A 105 29.64 -10.08 6.74
C ASP A 105 28.25 -10.05 6.07
N GLU A 106 27.30 -9.38 6.72
CA GLU A 106 25.90 -9.30 6.27
C GLU A 106 25.69 -8.21 5.22
N VAL A 107 26.64 -7.28 5.04
CA VAL A 107 26.55 -6.14 4.11
C VAL A 107 26.25 -6.60 2.69
N ALA A 108 26.95 -7.64 2.21
CA ALA A 108 26.75 -8.15 0.86
C ALA A 108 25.33 -8.72 0.66
N VAL A 109 24.77 -9.34 1.71
CA VAL A 109 23.41 -9.89 1.68
C VAL A 109 22.37 -8.77 1.68
N ILE A 110 22.56 -7.75 2.52
CA ILE A 110 21.64 -6.60 2.62
C ILE A 110 21.65 -5.79 1.31
N VAL A 111 22.83 -5.53 0.74
CA VAL A 111 22.96 -4.86 -0.56
C VAL A 111 22.28 -5.68 -1.67
N GLY A 112 22.46 -7.00 -1.69
CA GLY A 112 21.75 -7.87 -2.63
C GLY A 112 20.22 -7.82 -2.47
N ALA A 113 19.71 -7.76 -1.23
CA ALA A 113 18.28 -7.62 -0.97
C ALA A 113 17.74 -6.25 -1.43
N ILE A 114 18.50 -5.18 -1.25
CA ILE A 114 18.19 -3.83 -1.74
C ILE A 114 18.06 -3.85 -3.28
N ASP A 115 19.01 -4.44 -3.98
CA ASP A 115 19.01 -4.47 -5.45
C ASP A 115 17.83 -5.30 -5.99
N CYS A 116 17.58 -6.48 -5.42
CA CYS A 116 16.36 -7.25 -5.73
C CYS A 116 15.08 -6.45 -5.44
N GLY A 117 15.03 -5.72 -4.32
CA GLY A 117 13.90 -4.87 -3.96
C GLY A 117 13.63 -3.80 -5.02
N LYS A 118 14.67 -3.13 -5.53
CA LYS A 118 14.55 -2.11 -6.58
C LYS A 118 13.95 -2.68 -7.86
N GLU A 119 14.38 -3.87 -8.28
CA GLU A 119 13.79 -4.55 -9.44
C GLU A 119 12.30 -4.84 -9.24
N PHE A 120 11.90 -5.30 -8.05
CA PHE A 120 10.49 -5.52 -7.72
C PHE A 120 9.69 -4.22 -7.69
N PHE A 121 10.25 -3.14 -7.16
CA PHE A 121 9.62 -1.82 -7.14
C PHE A 121 9.32 -1.32 -8.56
N GLU A 122 10.29 -1.40 -9.47
CA GLU A 122 10.15 -0.97 -10.86
C GLU A 122 9.03 -1.75 -11.58
N GLN A 123 8.99 -3.08 -11.42
CA GLN A 123 7.94 -3.92 -11.99
C GLN A 123 6.54 -3.53 -11.48
N LEU A 124 6.43 -3.20 -10.20
CA LEU A 124 5.16 -2.76 -9.59
C LEU A 124 4.75 -1.36 -10.06
N ARG A 125 5.69 -0.42 -10.21
CA ARG A 125 5.41 0.91 -10.76
C ARG A 125 4.96 0.86 -12.22
N GLU A 126 5.60 0.04 -13.05
CA GLU A 126 5.12 -0.20 -14.42
C GLU A 126 3.69 -0.75 -14.46
N GLY A 127 3.31 -1.57 -13.48
CA GLY A 127 1.93 -2.06 -13.33
C GLY A 127 0.96 -1.00 -12.82
N ALA A 128 1.44 0.00 -12.07
CA ALA A 128 0.63 1.09 -11.53
C ALA A 128 0.32 2.18 -12.58
N ASP A 129 1.24 2.41 -13.51
CA ASP A 129 1.17 3.50 -14.50
C ASP A 129 0.42 3.13 -15.80
N LYS A 130 0.00 1.88 -15.98
CA LYS A 130 -0.71 1.36 -17.17
C LYS A 130 -2.23 1.44 -17.04
#